data_AF-A0A1D4UM72-F1
#
_entry.id   AF-A0A1D4UM72-F1
#
_cell.length_a   1.000
_cell.length_b   1.000
_cell.length_c   1.000
_cell.angle_alpha   90.00
_cell.angle_beta   90.00
_cell.angle_gamma   90.00
#
_symmetry.space_group_name_H-M   'P 1'
#
loop_
_entity.id
_entity.type
_entity.pdbx_description
1 polymer ?
#
loop_
_entity_poly.entity_id
_entity_poly.type
_entity_poly.pdbx_seq_one_letter_code
_entity_poly.pdbx_strand_id
1 'polypeptide(L)'
;MAEIVSGKNNKNLTLENFVLIYYLDQIIAQANLRLATMSDNRYQLIRREAVSHGLSGLEIDVFDLHSNKSRHISSLSGGETFQSSLALALGLSEIVQQQSGGISLESIFIDEGFGTLDQETLETALDTLLNLKSTGRMVGIISHVSELKNRIPLVLEVKSDQYQSSTRFKRN
;
A
#
# COMPACT_ATOMS: atom_id res chain seq x y z
N MET A 1 -12.81 -35.40 -1.16
CA MET A 1 -12.69 -34.09 -1.84
C MET A 1 -13.47 -32.99 -1.13
N ALA A 2 -14.75 -33.18 -0.78
CA ALA A 2 -15.55 -32.16 -0.07
C ALA A 2 -15.00 -31.77 1.32
N GLU A 3 -14.45 -32.70 2.11
CA GLU A 3 -13.87 -32.39 3.43
C GLU A 3 -12.59 -31.54 3.38
N ILE A 4 -11.79 -31.66 2.32
CA ILE A 4 -10.55 -30.88 2.16
C ILE A 4 -10.89 -29.41 1.86
N VAL A 5 -11.97 -29.19 1.11
CA VAL A 5 -12.46 -27.86 0.70
C VAL A 5 -13.15 -27.14 1.87
N SER A 6 -13.81 -27.88 2.77
CA SER A 6 -14.54 -27.35 3.92
C SER A 6 -13.68 -27.07 5.17
N GLY A 7 -12.35 -27.22 5.08
CA GLY A 7 -11.43 -26.94 6.18
C GLY A 7 -11.16 -28.11 7.12
N LYS A 8 -11.63 -29.34 6.82
CA LYS A 8 -11.16 -30.56 7.50
C LYS A 8 -9.89 -31.08 6.81
N ASN A 9 -8.79 -30.34 6.96
CA ASN A 9 -7.47 -30.75 6.47
C ASN A 9 -6.39 -30.50 7.53
N ASN A 10 -5.17 -30.97 7.30
CA ASN A 10 -4.07 -30.88 8.28
C ASN A 10 -3.72 -29.44 8.70
N LYS A 11 -4.20 -28.41 7.96
CA LYS A 11 -4.02 -27.00 8.30
C LYS A 11 -5.29 -26.34 8.85
N ASN A 12 -6.41 -27.05 8.91
CA ASN A 12 -7.75 -26.54 9.24
C ASN A 12 -8.18 -25.33 8.39
N LEU A 13 -7.77 -25.27 7.10
CA LEU A 13 -8.01 -24.13 6.21
C LEU A 13 -9.05 -24.45 5.13
N THR A 14 -10.04 -23.59 4.93
CA THR A 14 -10.93 -23.71 3.75
C THR A 14 -10.15 -23.41 2.46
N LEU A 15 -10.64 -23.90 1.32
CA LEU A 15 -10.03 -23.58 0.02
C LEU A 15 -9.99 -22.08 -0.23
N GLU A 16 -11.05 -21.36 0.13
CA GLU A 16 -11.13 -19.90 0.06
C GLU A 16 -10.00 -19.24 0.86
N ASN A 17 -9.82 -19.62 2.14
CA ASN A 17 -8.79 -19.04 2.99
C ASN A 17 -7.38 -19.38 2.48
N PHE A 18 -7.18 -20.59 1.95
CA PHE A 18 -5.93 -20.97 1.30
C PHE A 18 -5.60 -20.06 0.11
N VAL A 19 -6.59 -19.77 -0.75
CA VAL A 19 -6.42 -18.87 -1.90
C VAL A 19 -6.16 -17.43 -1.45
N LEU A 20 -6.85 -16.95 -0.42
CA LEU A 20 -6.62 -15.62 0.16
C LEU A 20 -5.21 -15.49 0.73
N ILE A 21 -4.73 -16.48 1.47
CA ILE A 21 -3.36 -16.53 2.00
C ILE A 21 -2.35 -16.49 0.85
N TYR A 22 -2.57 -17.29 -0.21
CA TYR A 22 -1.71 -17.29 -1.38
C TYR A 22 -1.60 -15.89 -2.03
N TYR A 23 -2.73 -15.22 -2.26
CA TYR A 23 -2.70 -13.87 -2.81
C TYR A 23 -2.08 -12.86 -1.86
N LEU A 24 -2.37 -12.95 -0.55
CA LEU A 24 -1.78 -12.06 0.44
C LEU A 24 -0.24 -12.17 0.46
N ASP A 25 0.32 -13.38 0.40
CA ASP A 25 1.76 -13.59 0.35
C ASP A 25 2.38 -12.94 -0.89
N GLN A 26 1.72 -13.03 -2.06
CA GLN A 26 2.16 -12.37 -3.29
C GLN A 26 2.10 -10.84 -3.17
N ILE A 27 1.02 -10.31 -2.58
CA ILE A 27 0.85 -8.88 -2.35
C ILE A 27 1.92 -8.34 -1.40
N ILE A 28 2.17 -9.04 -0.29
CA ILE A 28 3.21 -8.68 0.68
C ILE A 28 4.60 -8.69 0.03
N ALA A 29 4.90 -9.70 -0.79
CA ALA A 29 6.17 -9.76 -1.51
C ALA A 29 6.35 -8.54 -2.44
N GLN A 30 5.33 -8.17 -3.21
CA GLN A 30 5.38 -6.98 -4.08
C GLN A 30 5.42 -5.67 -3.30
N ALA A 31 4.69 -5.58 -2.19
CA ALA A 31 4.69 -4.42 -1.31
C ALA A 31 6.08 -4.18 -0.71
N ASN A 32 6.74 -5.24 -0.25
CA ASN A 32 8.06 -5.14 0.37
C ASN A 32 9.15 -4.58 -0.55
N LEU A 33 9.03 -4.75 -1.87
CA LEU A 33 9.95 -4.11 -2.81
C LEU A 33 9.93 -2.57 -2.68
N ARG A 34 8.75 -1.99 -2.48
CA ARG A 34 8.56 -0.54 -2.35
C ARG A 34 8.79 -0.09 -0.92
N LEU A 35 8.34 -0.87 0.05
CA LEU A 35 8.57 -0.56 1.47
C LEU A 35 10.06 -0.53 1.79
N ALA A 36 10.86 -1.45 1.23
CA ALA A 36 12.31 -1.45 1.39
C ALA A 36 12.93 -0.14 0.89
N THR A 37 12.51 0.38 -0.27
CA THR A 37 12.97 1.69 -0.76
C THR A 37 12.50 2.83 0.13
N MET A 38 11.21 2.87 0.49
CA MET A 38 10.65 3.97 1.28
C MET A 38 11.21 4.04 2.70
N SER A 39 11.48 2.89 3.31
CA SER A 39 11.93 2.77 4.70
C SER A 39 13.45 2.65 4.86
N ASP A 40 14.22 2.83 3.79
CA ASP A 40 15.66 2.57 3.76
C ASP A 40 16.03 1.17 4.33
N ASN A 41 15.35 0.14 3.80
CA ASN A 41 15.47 -1.27 4.20
C ASN A 41 15.19 -1.55 5.68
N ARG A 42 14.50 -0.65 6.39
CA ARG A 42 14.20 -0.82 7.81
C ARG A 42 13.00 -1.72 8.08
N TYR A 43 11.95 -1.65 7.26
CA TYR A 43 10.69 -2.35 7.52
C TYR A 43 10.39 -3.40 6.46
N GLN A 44 9.83 -4.51 6.93
CA GLN A 44 9.29 -5.57 6.07
C GLN A 44 7.92 -6.02 6.58
N LEU A 45 6.92 -6.01 5.71
CA LEU A 45 5.62 -6.61 5.97
C LEU A 45 5.76 -8.13 6.01
N ILE A 46 5.19 -8.75 7.04
CA ILE A 46 5.16 -10.20 7.21
C ILE A 46 3.75 -10.65 7.54
N ARG A 47 3.33 -11.76 6.96
CA ARG A 47 2.05 -12.38 7.29
C ARG A 47 2.19 -13.17 8.59
N ARG A 48 1.24 -13.03 9.51
CA ARG A 48 1.23 -13.84 10.73
C ARG A 48 0.75 -15.25 10.41
N GLU A 49 1.53 -16.25 10.78
CA GLU A 49 1.21 -17.67 10.54
C GLU A 49 0.28 -18.29 11.58
N ALA A 50 0.00 -17.58 12.69
CA ALA A 50 -0.75 -18.11 13.81
C ALA A 50 -2.17 -18.54 13.39
N VAL A 51 -2.43 -19.84 13.52
CA VAL A 51 -3.70 -20.50 13.21
C VAL A 51 -4.67 -20.31 14.38
N SER A 52 -5.63 -19.40 14.26
CA SER A 52 -6.80 -19.29 15.14
C SER A 52 -8.07 -19.63 14.36
N HIS A 53 -9.17 -19.95 15.03
CA HIS A 53 -10.41 -20.29 14.33
C HIS A 53 -10.96 -19.07 13.55
N GLY A 54 -11.15 -19.19 12.22
CA GLY A 54 -11.74 -18.15 11.35
C GLY A 54 -10.85 -17.71 10.19
N LEU A 55 -10.86 -16.41 9.86
CA LEU A 55 -9.98 -15.72 8.88
C LEU A 55 -8.52 -15.62 9.36
N SER A 56 -8.04 -16.66 10.03
CA SER A 56 -6.69 -16.73 10.51
C SER A 56 -5.71 -16.90 9.37
N GLY A 57 -4.54 -16.27 9.53
CA GLY A 57 -3.47 -16.30 8.54
C GLY A 57 -3.47 -15.11 7.58
N LEU A 58 -4.42 -14.17 7.71
CA LEU A 58 -4.47 -12.94 6.91
C LEU A 58 -3.97 -11.69 7.65
N GLU A 59 -3.55 -11.84 8.91
CA GLU A 59 -3.00 -10.75 9.71
C GLU A 59 -1.59 -10.37 9.21
N ILE A 60 -1.27 -9.08 9.26
CA ILE A 60 0.02 -8.53 8.83
C ILE A 60 0.70 -7.88 10.03
N ASP A 61 1.94 -8.27 10.28
CA ASP A 61 2.87 -7.61 11.19
C ASP A 61 3.97 -6.90 10.39
N VAL A 62 4.69 -6.00 11.05
CA VAL A 62 5.89 -5.35 10.49
C VAL A 62 7.11 -5.86 11.23
N PHE A 63 8.06 -6.40 10.49
CA PHE A 63 9.39 -6.71 10.99
C PHE A 63 10.28 -5.47 10.87
N ASP A 64 10.78 -4.99 12.01
CA ASP A 64 11.73 -3.88 12.10
C ASP A 64 13.15 -4.46 12.13
N LEU A 65 13.90 -4.29 11.03
CA LEU A 65 15.26 -4.82 10.86
C LEU A 65 16.28 -4.16 11.80
N HIS A 66 16.05 -2.91 12.24
CA HIS A 66 16.96 -2.24 13.17
C HIS A 66 16.86 -2.82 14.58
N SER A 67 15.64 -3.14 15.01
CA SER A 67 15.41 -3.74 16.33
C SER A 67 15.37 -5.27 16.34
N ASN A 68 15.39 -5.88 15.15
CA ASN A 68 15.27 -7.32 14.92
C ASN A 68 14.02 -7.93 15.60
N LYS A 69 12.88 -7.22 15.50
CA LYS A 69 11.63 -7.59 16.16
C LYS A 69 10.43 -7.38 15.25
N SER A 70 9.47 -8.30 15.36
CA SER A 70 8.13 -8.11 14.80
C SER A 70 7.28 -7.23 15.71
N ARG A 71 6.57 -6.30 15.10
CA ARG A 71 5.67 -5.34 15.73
C ARG A 71 4.28 -5.47 15.11
N HIS A 72 3.26 -5.37 15.95
CA HIS A 72 1.90 -5.26 15.47
C HIS A 72 1.70 -3.92 14.75
N ILE A 73 0.89 -3.91 13.68
CA ILE A 73 0.64 -2.71 12.88
C ILE A 73 0.06 -1.54 13.70
N SER A 74 -0.65 -1.84 14.80
CA SER A 74 -1.18 -0.81 15.71
C SER A 74 -0.11 -0.05 16.50
N SER A 75 1.14 -0.52 16.49
CA SER A 75 2.26 0.15 17.17
C SER A 75 3.01 1.11 16.26
N LEU A 76 2.64 1.20 14.98
CA LEU A 76 3.32 2.04 14.01
C LEU A 76 3.05 3.52 14.25
N SER A 77 4.03 4.37 13.96
CA SER A 77 3.86 5.82 13.86
C SER A 77 2.96 6.17 12.67
N GLY A 78 2.52 7.43 12.59
CA GLY A 78 1.72 7.91 11.46
C GLY A 78 2.43 7.73 10.12
N GLY A 79 3.74 8.00 10.06
CA GLY A 79 4.52 7.81 8.83
C GLY A 79 4.82 6.36 8.50
N GLU A 80 5.15 5.54 9.50
CA GLU A 80 5.35 4.09 9.32
C GLU A 80 4.07 3.42 8.77
N THR A 81 2.91 3.83 9.30
CA THR A 81 1.60 3.35 8.84
C THR A 81 1.34 3.75 7.40
N PHE A 82 1.63 5.00 7.03
CA PHE A 82 1.43 5.49 5.67
C PHE A 82 2.34 4.78 4.66
N GLN A 83 3.63 4.60 4.96
CA GLN A 83 4.54 3.88 4.09
C GLN A 83 4.10 2.42 3.90
N SER A 84 3.68 1.77 4.99
CA SER A 84 3.22 0.37 4.96
C SER A 84 1.94 0.22 4.14
N SER A 85 0.95 1.11 4.34
CA SER A 85 -0.31 1.09 3.61
C SER A 85 -0.12 1.43 2.13
N LEU A 86 0.73 2.42 1.83
CA LEU A 86 1.08 2.78 0.46
C LEU A 86 1.77 1.61 -0.24
N ALA A 87 2.79 1.01 0.37
CA ALA A 87 3.47 -0.17 -0.17
C ALA A 87 2.48 -1.30 -0.47
N LEU A 88 1.56 -1.57 0.46
CA LEU A 88 0.55 -2.62 0.31
C LEU A 88 -0.44 -2.32 -0.82
N ALA A 89 -0.93 -1.08 -0.93
CA ALA A 89 -1.82 -0.67 -2.02
C ALA A 89 -1.16 -0.82 -3.40
N LEU A 90 0.12 -0.47 -3.49
CA LEU A 90 0.92 -0.62 -4.70
C LEU A 90 1.15 -2.09 -5.05
N GLY A 91 1.52 -2.92 -4.06
CA GLY A 91 1.69 -4.36 -4.24
C GLY A 91 0.39 -5.04 -4.68
N LEU A 92 -0.74 -4.68 -4.08
CA LEU A 92 -2.06 -5.18 -4.47
C LEU A 92 -2.39 -4.82 -5.92
N SER A 93 -2.20 -3.54 -6.29
CA SER A 93 -2.47 -3.07 -7.64
C SER A 93 -1.65 -3.82 -8.69
N GLU A 94 -0.42 -4.20 -8.38
CA GLU A 94 0.42 -5.01 -9.28
C GLU A 94 -0.04 -6.46 -9.41
N ILE A 95 -0.36 -7.12 -8.29
CA ILE A 95 -0.91 -8.48 -8.33
C ILE A 95 -2.23 -8.52 -9.11
N VAL A 96 -3.13 -7.56 -8.90
CA VAL A 96 -4.40 -7.48 -9.66
C VAL A 96 -4.14 -7.29 -11.16
N GLN A 97 -3.18 -6.44 -11.54
CA GLN A 97 -2.85 -6.24 -12.96
C GLN A 97 -2.30 -7.52 -13.62
N GLN A 98 -1.43 -8.26 -12.92
CA GLN A 98 -0.86 -9.51 -13.43
C GLN A 98 -1.92 -10.59 -13.66
N GLN A 99 -2.97 -10.62 -12.83
CA GLN A 99 -4.05 -11.63 -12.92
C GLN A 99 -5.14 -11.28 -13.93
N SER A 100 -5.30 -10.00 -14.27
CA SER A 100 -6.47 -9.53 -15.05
C SER A 100 -6.33 -9.72 -16.58
N GLY A 101 -5.36 -10.53 -17.04
CA GLY A 101 -5.31 -11.00 -18.43
C GLY A 101 -5.27 -9.91 -19.51
N GLY A 102 -4.80 -8.70 -19.19
CA GLY A 102 -4.76 -7.56 -20.10
C GLY A 102 -5.70 -6.40 -19.75
N ILE A 103 -6.55 -6.51 -18.72
CA ILE A 103 -7.22 -5.34 -18.15
C ILE A 103 -6.18 -4.58 -17.31
N SER A 104 -5.72 -3.44 -17.83
CA SER A 104 -4.80 -2.57 -17.12
C SER A 104 -5.56 -1.76 -16.07
N LEU A 105 -5.11 -1.81 -14.81
CA LEU A 105 -5.47 -0.78 -13.84
C LEU A 105 -4.75 0.51 -14.25
N GLU A 106 -5.47 1.38 -14.96
CA GLU A 106 -4.90 2.60 -15.56
C GLU A 106 -4.67 3.71 -14.54
N SER A 107 -5.32 3.67 -13.37
CA SER A 107 -5.26 4.76 -12.39
C SER A 107 -5.25 4.29 -10.93
N ILE A 108 -4.43 4.96 -10.11
CA ILE A 108 -4.48 4.90 -8.65
C ILE A 108 -4.69 6.30 -8.09
N PHE A 109 -5.57 6.43 -7.08
CA PHE A 109 -5.78 7.67 -6.33
C PHE A 109 -5.36 7.46 -4.89
N ILE A 110 -4.55 8.39 -4.38
CA ILE A 110 -4.05 8.39 -3.01
C ILE A 110 -4.59 9.63 -2.33
N ASP A 111 -5.31 9.44 -1.23
CA ASP A 111 -5.98 10.52 -0.51
C ASP A 111 -5.39 10.70 0.89
N GLU A 112 -4.86 11.90 1.12
CA GLU A 112 -4.24 12.36 2.37
C GLU A 112 -3.21 11.38 2.99
N GLY A 113 -2.66 11.72 4.15
CA GLY A 113 -1.64 10.90 4.83
C GLY A 113 -0.18 11.27 4.55
N PHE A 114 0.07 12.17 3.60
CA PHE A 114 1.41 12.75 3.38
C PHE A 114 1.82 13.74 4.50
N GLY A 115 0.86 14.36 5.18
CA GLY A 115 1.13 15.36 6.23
C GLY A 115 1.69 14.80 7.54
N THR A 116 1.70 13.48 7.71
CA THR A 116 2.30 12.80 8.87
C THR A 116 3.75 12.38 8.63
N LEU A 117 4.27 12.61 7.42
CA LEU A 117 5.62 12.26 7.02
C LEU A 117 6.58 13.41 7.35
N ASP A 118 7.78 13.07 7.81
CA ASP A 118 8.90 13.98 7.73
C ASP A 118 9.31 14.22 6.26
N GLN A 119 10.11 15.25 6.04
CA GLN A 119 10.49 15.70 4.70
C GLN A 119 11.22 14.60 3.90
N GLU A 120 12.12 13.85 4.53
CA GLU A 120 12.90 12.79 3.88
C GLU A 120 12.00 11.63 3.45
N THR A 121 11.09 11.23 4.31
CA THR A 121 10.12 10.18 4.04
C THR A 121 9.15 10.59 2.94
N LEU A 122 8.70 11.85 2.94
CA LEU A 122 7.84 12.40 1.90
C LEU A 122 8.52 12.38 0.53
N GLU A 123 9.79 12.77 0.46
CA GLU A 123 10.58 12.75 -0.78
C GLU A 123 10.69 11.33 -1.34
N THR A 124 11.00 10.35 -0.50
CA THR A 124 11.16 8.95 -0.93
C THR A 124 9.82 8.33 -1.37
N ALA A 125 8.72 8.66 -0.68
CA ALA A 125 7.39 8.25 -1.08
C ALA A 125 7.02 8.84 -2.46
N LEU A 126 7.32 10.11 -2.70
CA LEU A 126 7.08 10.77 -3.98
C LEU A 126 7.86 10.15 -5.13
N ASP A 127 9.14 9.85 -4.91
CA ASP A 127 9.97 9.23 -5.93
C ASP A 127 9.45 7.83 -6.28
N THR A 128 8.96 7.08 -5.30
CA THR A 128 8.29 5.79 -5.51
C THR A 128 7.04 5.93 -6.38
N LEU A 129 6.22 6.96 -6.15
CA LEU A 129 5.01 7.25 -6.94
C LEU A 129 5.33 7.71 -8.37
N LEU A 130 6.37 8.54 -8.54
CA LEU A 130 6.81 8.99 -9.86
C LEU A 130 7.40 7.84 -10.68
N ASN A 131 8.11 6.91 -10.04
CA ASN A 131 8.60 5.70 -10.69
C ASN A 131 7.45 4.83 -11.19
N LEU A 132 6.34 4.71 -10.44
CA LEU A 132 5.16 4.00 -10.91
C LEU A 132 4.50 4.65 -12.14
N LYS A 133 4.48 5.98 -12.21
CA LYS A 133 3.99 6.68 -13.41
C LYS A 133 4.73 6.25 -14.68
N SER A 134 6.02 5.93 -14.59
CA SER A 134 6.82 5.48 -15.74
C SER A 134 6.31 4.16 -16.36
N THR A 135 5.55 3.37 -15.60
CA THR A 135 4.94 2.11 -16.06
C THR A 135 3.65 2.31 -16.87
N GLY A 136 3.28 3.56 -17.19
CA GLY A 136 2.07 3.90 -17.93
C GLY A 136 0.81 4.05 -17.06
N ARG A 137 0.97 4.06 -15.73
CA ARG A 137 -0.12 4.24 -14.76
C ARG A 137 -0.33 5.72 -14.43
N MET A 138 -1.59 6.14 -14.37
CA MET A 138 -1.98 7.44 -13.84
C MET A 138 -1.99 7.39 -12.31
N VAL A 139 -1.22 8.25 -11.67
CA VAL A 139 -1.21 8.42 -10.20
C VAL A 139 -1.84 9.77 -9.88
N GLY A 140 -2.99 9.76 -9.22
CA GLY A 140 -3.65 10.94 -8.65
C GLY A 140 -3.34 11.05 -7.16
N ILE A 141 -2.94 12.25 -6.71
CA ILE A 141 -2.64 12.53 -5.31
C ILE A 141 -3.55 13.66 -4.84
N ILE A 142 -4.25 13.44 -3.73
CA ILE A 142 -5.05 14.44 -3.04
C ILE A 142 -4.33 14.74 -1.72
N SER A 143 -3.91 15.98 -1.56
CA SER A 143 -3.22 16.39 -0.34
C SER A 143 -3.23 17.91 -0.15
N HIS A 144 -3.22 18.31 1.11
CA HIS A 144 -3.01 19.68 1.55
C HIS A 144 -1.52 20.07 1.69
N VAL A 145 -0.59 19.12 1.58
CA VAL A 145 0.86 19.36 1.77
C VAL A 145 1.42 20.21 0.63
N SER A 146 2.01 21.36 0.96
CA SER A 146 2.54 22.34 0.02
C SER A 146 3.69 21.80 -0.85
N GLU A 147 4.53 20.97 -0.25
CA GLU A 147 5.75 20.40 -0.80
C GLU A 147 5.46 19.51 -2.01
N LEU A 148 4.31 18.82 -1.99
CA LEU A 148 3.82 18.01 -3.11
C LEU A 148 3.60 18.84 -4.37
N LYS A 149 3.14 20.09 -4.22
CA LYS A 149 2.86 20.97 -5.35
C LYS A 149 4.13 21.14 -6.18
N ASN A 150 5.28 21.37 -5.55
CA ASN A 150 6.54 21.65 -6.27
C ASN A 150 7.10 20.44 -7.04
N ARG A 151 6.73 19.21 -6.65
CA ARG A 151 7.24 17.97 -7.27
C ARG A 151 6.31 17.44 -8.37
N ILE A 152 5.02 17.77 -8.32
CA ILE A 152 4.03 17.27 -9.26
C ILE A 152 3.83 18.29 -10.39
N PRO A 153 4.04 17.91 -11.68
CA PRO A 153 4.02 18.86 -12.80
C PRO A 153 2.63 19.40 -13.15
N LEU A 154 1.57 18.69 -12.78
CA LEU A 154 0.19 19.09 -13.03
C LEU A 154 -0.61 19.02 -11.73
N VAL A 155 -1.12 20.18 -11.30
CA VAL A 155 -1.88 20.31 -10.06
C VAL A 155 -3.27 20.83 -10.39
N LEU A 156 -4.31 20.16 -9.88
CA LEU A 156 -5.66 20.72 -9.84
C LEU A 156 -5.82 21.46 -8.52
N GLU A 157 -5.70 22.79 -8.54
CA GLU A 157 -5.88 23.60 -7.34
C GLU A 157 -7.38 23.76 -7.05
N VAL A 158 -7.79 23.43 -5.83
CA VAL A 158 -9.15 23.63 -5.33
C VAL A 158 -9.17 24.84 -4.40
N LYS A 159 -10.06 25.79 -4.65
CA LYS A 159 -10.32 26.94 -3.78
C LYS A 159 -11.76 26.94 -3.33
N SER A 160 -11.98 26.89 -2.01
CA SER A 160 -13.31 26.98 -1.41
C SER A 160 -13.60 28.42 -0.99
N ASP A 161 -14.74 28.95 -1.41
CA ASP A 161 -15.30 30.25 -1.02
C ASP A 161 -16.72 30.06 -0.51
N GLN A 162 -16.91 30.17 0.81
CA GLN A 162 -18.15 29.98 1.56
C GLN A 162 -18.97 28.72 1.17
N TYR A 163 -19.77 28.81 0.12
CA TYR A 163 -20.69 27.78 -0.36
C TYR A 163 -20.34 27.23 -1.76
N GLN A 164 -19.25 27.69 -2.36
CA GLN A 164 -18.80 27.26 -3.67
C GLN A 164 -17.34 26.83 -3.63
N SER A 165 -17.01 25.79 -4.38
CA SER A 165 -15.63 25.41 -4.65
C SER A 165 -15.36 25.61 -6.13
N SER A 166 -14.24 26.26 -6.44
CA SER A 166 -13.73 26.44 -7.79
C SER A 166 -12.43 25.66 -7.96
N THR A 167 -12.20 25.16 -9.17
CA THR A 167 -10.99 24.40 -9.49
C THR A 167 -10.26 25.03 -10.67
N ARG A 168 -8.93 24.97 -10.64
CA ARG A 168 -8.09 25.45 -11.75
C ARG A 168 -6.88 24.54 -11.91
N PHE A 169 -6.60 24.12 -13.13
CA PHE A 169 -5.33 23.45 -13.44
C PHE A 169 -4.17 24.44 -13.43
N LYS A 170 -3.11 24.09 -12.72
CA LYS A 170 -1.82 24.78 -12.70
C LYS A 170 -0.75 23.79 -13.17
N ARG A 171 0.08 24.23 -14.11
CA ARG A 171 1.31 23.52 -14.47
C ARG A 171 2.46 24.23 -13.77
N ASN A 172 3.34 23.44 -13.15
CA ASN A 172 4.57 23.93 -12.54
C ASN A 172 5.75 23.81 -13.50
#